data_AF-A0A1G4R971-F1
#
_entry.id   AF-A0A1G4R971-F1
#
_cell.length_a   1.000
_cell.length_b   1.000
_cell.length_c   1.000
_cell.angle_alpha   90.00
_cell.angle_beta   90.00
_cell.angle_gamma   90.00
#
_symmetry.space_group_name_H-M   'P 1'
#
loop_
_entity.id
_entity.type
_entity.pdbx_description
1 polymer ?
#
loop_
_entity_poly.entity_id
_entity_poly.type
_entity_poly.pdbx_seq_one_letter_code
_entity_poly.pdbx_strand_id
1 'polypeptide(L)'
;MKRCTLCVMPETYPGISFDSEGVCSFCSKQSGKQPVPSLPKLQAKLDEIIRECKAQNRKYDALVAYSGGKDSTFLIHTLKEKYGLRMLAVTLDNGFMSEYSFVNMRKVLNRLNVDHTIVRPRYDLMKQIFLQSSALEVYPTHLTQFGSGICISCIRIVTNMCLRVAIEKGIPMVMLGNSPGQLIQSENEIIFQDNKIPYELRKHLFKPLAERVGDDVYTYLMLDKDEYKTNPFPYTINAFPIIGYQEDEIYRTIRELGWTKPEDVDPNSTNCRLNSLGIVKHKQVHRFHPYDFEMSLLVRQGIITREEALKRVEDPEEKALRLAEQVEEQLLS
;
A
#
# COMPACT_ATOMS: atom_id res chain seq x y z
N MET A 1 -19.26 20.08 -2.16
CA MET A 1 -19.49 18.66 -1.80
C MET A 1 -19.70 18.59 -0.30
N LYS A 2 -20.81 18.01 0.16
CA LYS A 2 -21.06 17.78 1.59
C LYS A 2 -20.14 16.66 2.10
N ARG A 3 -19.57 16.86 3.29
CA ARG A 3 -18.72 15.88 4.00
C ARG A 3 -19.19 15.74 5.45
N CYS A 4 -18.84 14.62 6.07
CA CYS A 4 -19.12 14.34 7.48
C CYS A 4 -18.56 15.42 8.41
N THR A 5 -19.31 15.75 9.47
CA THR A 5 -18.89 16.71 10.50
C THR A 5 -17.85 16.12 11.46
N LEU A 6 -17.86 14.80 11.71
CA LEU A 6 -16.91 14.12 12.61
C LEU A 6 -15.65 13.60 11.91
N CYS A 7 -15.75 13.15 10.65
CA CYS A 7 -14.60 12.71 9.85
C CYS A 7 -14.52 13.55 8.57
N VAL A 8 -14.14 12.97 7.43
CA VAL A 8 -14.12 13.67 6.13
C VAL A 8 -14.93 12.97 5.05
N MET A 9 -15.62 11.86 5.35
CA MET A 9 -16.33 11.06 4.35
C MET A 9 -17.32 11.91 3.52
N PRO A 10 -17.26 11.90 2.18
CA PRO A 10 -18.14 12.72 1.34
C PRO A 10 -19.50 12.05 1.09
N GLU A 11 -20.47 12.86 0.67
CA GLU A 11 -21.81 12.39 0.25
C GLU A 11 -21.79 11.52 -1.02
N THR A 12 -20.70 11.57 -1.80
CA THR A 12 -20.52 10.77 -3.02
C THR A 12 -19.95 9.39 -2.75
N TYR A 13 -19.57 9.06 -1.51
CA TYR A 13 -19.00 7.75 -1.18
C TYR A 13 -20.06 6.64 -1.32
N PRO A 14 -19.77 5.48 -1.94
CA PRO A 14 -20.75 4.44 -2.18
C PRO A 14 -21.47 3.95 -0.92
N GLY A 15 -22.80 3.95 -0.94
CA GLY A 15 -23.63 3.45 0.17
C GLY A 15 -23.62 4.31 1.45
N ILE A 16 -23.10 5.55 1.38
CA ILE A 16 -23.09 6.46 2.52
C ILE A 16 -24.49 7.03 2.80
N SER A 17 -24.79 7.26 4.08
CA SER A 17 -25.95 8.06 4.50
C SER A 17 -25.52 9.01 5.62
N PHE A 18 -26.29 10.08 5.82
CA PHE A 18 -26.04 11.11 6.83
C PHE A 18 -27.28 11.30 7.69
N ASP A 19 -27.09 11.53 8.99
CA ASP A 19 -28.16 11.98 9.87
C ASP A 19 -28.38 13.51 9.78
N SER A 20 -29.33 14.00 10.57
CA SER A 20 -29.69 15.43 10.63
C SER A 20 -28.55 16.32 11.12
N GLU A 21 -27.59 15.79 11.86
CA GLU A 21 -26.42 16.52 12.37
C GLU A 21 -25.24 16.49 11.36
N GLY A 22 -25.42 15.87 10.20
CA GLY A 22 -24.39 15.75 9.18
C GLY A 22 -23.32 14.70 9.53
N VAL A 23 -23.62 13.77 10.44
CA VAL A 23 -22.74 12.64 10.76
C VAL A 23 -23.04 11.49 9.82
N CYS A 24 -21.98 10.88 9.26
CA CYS A 24 -22.12 9.81 8.28
C CYS A 24 -22.32 8.44 8.93
N SER A 25 -22.92 7.50 8.18
CA SER A 25 -23.30 6.17 8.67
C SER A 25 -22.15 5.32 9.22
N PHE A 26 -20.90 5.57 8.80
CA PHE A 26 -19.72 4.96 9.40
C PHE A 26 -19.41 5.47 10.81
N CYS A 27 -19.54 6.79 11.03
CA CYS A 27 -19.35 7.41 12.34
C CYS A 27 -20.50 7.06 13.29
N SER A 28 -21.75 7.05 12.81
CA SER A 28 -22.92 6.69 13.63
C SER A 28 -22.86 5.23 14.11
N LYS A 29 -22.33 4.31 13.29
CA LYS A 29 -22.15 2.89 13.63
C LYS A 29 -20.96 2.61 14.56
N GLN A 30 -20.05 3.56 14.75
CA GLN A 30 -18.81 3.34 15.50
C GLN A 30 -19.02 3.15 17.00
N SER A 31 -20.24 3.36 17.50
CA SER A 31 -20.66 2.92 18.84
C SER A 31 -20.66 1.39 18.99
N GLY A 32 -20.67 0.63 17.89
CA GLY A 32 -20.41 -0.81 17.85
C GLY A 32 -18.94 -1.09 17.52
N LYS A 33 -18.20 -1.67 18.46
CA LYS A 33 -16.83 -2.16 18.27
C LYS A 33 -16.74 -2.97 16.97
N GLN A 34 -16.07 -2.44 15.95
CA GLN A 34 -15.60 -3.26 14.84
C GLN A 34 -14.76 -4.40 15.44
N PRO A 35 -14.88 -5.65 14.98
CA PRO A 35 -14.07 -6.76 15.44
C PRO A 35 -12.65 -6.60 14.88
N VAL A 36 -11.91 -5.61 15.40
CA VAL A 36 -10.46 -5.57 15.23
C VAL A 36 -9.92 -6.77 16.00
N PRO A 37 -9.06 -7.59 15.38
CA PRO A 37 -8.45 -8.71 16.07
C PRO A 37 -7.76 -8.23 17.34
N SER A 38 -7.83 -9.01 18.42
CA SER A 38 -7.15 -8.67 19.67
C SER A 38 -5.67 -8.41 19.39
N LEU A 39 -5.21 -7.16 19.58
CA LEU A 39 -3.82 -6.77 19.34
C LEU A 39 -2.82 -7.71 20.06
N PRO A 40 -3.04 -8.12 21.34
CA PRO A 40 -2.23 -9.15 21.97
C PRO A 40 -2.13 -10.47 21.20
N LYS A 41 -3.23 -10.94 20.60
CA LYS A 41 -3.26 -12.18 19.79
C LYS A 41 -2.45 -12.01 18.51
N LEU A 42 -2.57 -10.87 17.83
CA LEU A 42 -1.77 -10.58 16.64
C LEU A 42 -0.28 -10.45 16.95
N GLN A 43 0.07 -9.79 18.06
CA GLN A 43 1.44 -9.65 18.52
C GLN A 43 2.06 -11.01 18.82
N ALA A 44 1.37 -11.87 19.58
CA ALA A 44 1.83 -13.23 19.88
C ALA A 44 2.06 -14.06 18.61
N LYS A 45 1.14 -13.97 17.63
CA LYS A 45 1.27 -14.66 16.34
C LYS A 45 2.47 -14.14 15.53
N LEU A 46 2.69 -12.83 15.50
CA LEU A 46 3.86 -12.24 14.82
C LEU A 46 5.17 -12.70 15.48
N ASP A 47 5.24 -12.66 16.81
CA ASP A 47 6.43 -13.05 17.57
C ASP A 47 6.76 -14.54 17.38
N GLU A 48 5.74 -15.40 17.32
CA GLU A 48 5.89 -16.81 16.98
C GLU A 48 6.47 -17.01 15.57
N ILE A 49 5.89 -16.38 14.55
CA ILE A 49 6.37 -16.46 13.16
C ILE A 49 7.82 -15.97 13.06
N ILE A 50 8.15 -14.85 13.71
CA ILE A 50 9.51 -14.30 13.72
C ILE A 50 10.48 -15.30 14.35
N ARG A 51 10.14 -15.87 15.50
CA ARG A 51 10.96 -16.87 16.19
C ARG A 51 11.21 -18.09 15.31
N GLU A 52 10.17 -18.63 14.67
CA GLU A 52 10.27 -19.79 13.77
C GLU A 52 11.13 -19.49 12.55
N CYS A 53 10.96 -18.32 11.93
CA CYS A 53 11.73 -17.95 10.74
C CYS A 53 13.20 -17.72 11.05
N LYS A 54 13.53 -17.09 12.19
CA LYS A 54 14.92 -16.92 12.65
C LYS A 54 15.58 -18.27 12.94
N ALA A 55 14.84 -19.23 13.50
CA ALA A 55 15.34 -20.57 13.80
C ALA A 55 15.77 -21.35 12.55
N GLN A 56 15.25 -21.01 11.36
CA GLN A 56 15.69 -21.62 10.09
C GLN A 56 17.10 -21.19 9.68
N ASN A 57 17.68 -20.17 10.33
CA ASN A 57 19.04 -19.67 10.11
C ASN A 57 19.40 -19.43 8.63
N ARG A 58 18.46 -18.90 7.85
CA ARG A 58 18.69 -18.53 6.43
C ARG A 58 19.52 -17.25 6.33
N LYS A 59 19.94 -16.86 5.11
CA LYS A 59 20.63 -15.58 4.89
C LYS A 59 19.77 -14.37 5.33
N TYR A 60 18.48 -14.42 5.00
CA TYR A 60 17.49 -13.41 5.38
C TYR A 60 16.32 -14.06 6.12
N ASP A 61 15.91 -13.44 7.21
CA ASP A 61 14.73 -13.83 7.98
C ASP A 61 13.46 -13.25 7.34
N ALA A 62 13.55 -12.08 6.72
CA ALA A 62 12.43 -11.37 6.11
C ALA A 62 12.82 -10.58 4.85
N LEU A 63 11.87 -10.44 3.94
CA LEU A 63 11.92 -9.49 2.84
C LEU A 63 11.02 -8.31 3.20
N VAL A 64 11.47 -7.08 2.94
CA VAL A 64 10.66 -5.88 3.13
C VAL A 64 10.36 -5.24 1.78
N ALA A 65 9.08 -5.09 1.46
CA ALA A 65 8.64 -4.30 0.31
C ALA A 65 8.97 -2.83 0.61
N TYR A 66 10.06 -2.34 0.02
CA TYR A 66 10.69 -1.08 0.41
C TYR A 66 10.60 -0.06 -0.72
N SER A 67 9.95 1.07 -0.46
CA SER A 67 9.68 2.08 -1.49
C SER A 67 10.45 3.39 -1.27
N GLY A 68 11.26 3.49 -0.22
CA GLY A 68 11.90 4.74 0.19
C GLY A 68 10.92 5.78 0.75
N GLY A 69 9.62 5.45 0.83
CA GLY A 69 8.61 6.29 1.45
C GLY A 69 8.64 6.22 2.97
N LYS A 70 7.86 7.12 3.58
CA LYS A 70 7.72 7.29 5.04
C LYS A 70 7.46 5.96 5.75
N ASP A 71 6.40 5.27 5.34
CA ASP A 71 5.91 4.08 6.04
C ASP A 71 6.88 2.89 5.88
N SER A 72 7.36 2.63 4.67
CA SER A 72 8.34 1.56 4.44
C SER A 72 9.69 1.78 5.14
N THR A 73 10.10 3.05 5.32
CA THR A 73 11.32 3.45 6.05
C THR A 73 11.18 3.22 7.54
N PHE A 74 10.03 3.61 8.12
CA PHE A 74 9.77 3.32 9.51
C PHE A 74 9.63 1.82 9.77
N LEU A 75 8.97 1.09 8.88
CA LEU A 75 8.82 -0.36 9.00
C LEU A 75 10.19 -1.05 9.06
N ILE A 76 11.07 -0.80 8.09
CA ILE A 76 12.36 -1.48 8.04
C ILE A 76 13.26 -1.12 9.23
N HIS A 77 13.20 0.13 9.70
CA HIS A 77 13.85 0.54 10.94
C HIS A 77 13.32 -0.24 12.14
N THR A 78 12.01 -0.27 12.35
CA THR A 78 11.39 -0.95 13.50
C THR A 78 11.67 -2.46 13.48
N LEU A 79 11.66 -3.09 12.30
CA LEU A 79 12.01 -4.51 12.15
C LEU A 79 13.49 -4.79 12.47
N LYS A 80 14.39 -3.86 12.15
CA LYS A 80 15.80 -3.94 12.53
C LYS A 80 15.98 -3.78 14.03
N GLU A 81 15.50 -2.69 14.60
CA GLU A 81 15.80 -2.30 15.99
C GLU A 81 15.04 -3.14 17.01
N LYS A 82 13.74 -3.38 16.78
CA LYS A 82 12.88 -4.10 17.75
C LYS A 82 13.00 -5.61 17.64
N TYR A 83 13.12 -6.14 16.43
CA TYR A 83 13.07 -7.59 16.17
C TYR A 83 14.42 -8.20 15.76
N GLY A 84 15.43 -7.38 15.45
CA GLY A 84 16.76 -7.84 15.07
C GLY A 84 16.74 -8.76 13.86
N LEU A 85 15.90 -8.46 12.86
CA LEU A 85 15.77 -9.27 11.64
C LEU A 85 16.92 -9.01 10.67
N ARG A 86 17.44 -10.08 10.05
CA ARG A 86 18.28 -9.99 8.85
C ARG A 86 17.36 -9.86 7.65
N MET A 87 17.41 -8.73 6.96
CA MET A 87 16.41 -8.38 5.96
C MET A 87 17.01 -8.20 4.58
N LEU A 88 16.19 -8.46 3.56
CA LEU A 88 16.40 -7.98 2.20
C LEU A 88 15.34 -6.92 1.88
N ALA A 89 15.76 -5.69 1.61
CA ALA A 89 14.89 -4.67 1.06
C ALA A 89 14.67 -4.94 -0.43
N VAL A 90 13.42 -4.95 -0.89
CA VAL A 90 13.09 -5.10 -2.31
C VAL A 90 12.22 -3.95 -2.77
N THR A 91 12.67 -3.25 -3.81
CA THR A 91 11.95 -2.15 -4.44
C THR A 91 11.49 -2.58 -5.82
N LEU A 92 10.23 -2.32 -6.14
CA LEU A 92 9.74 -2.33 -7.51
C LEU A 92 9.89 -0.92 -8.09
N ASP A 93 10.82 -0.74 -9.03
CA ASP A 93 10.87 0.47 -9.83
C ASP A 93 9.80 0.38 -10.93
N ASN A 94 8.64 0.99 -10.66
CA ASN A 94 7.52 1.03 -11.60
C ASN A 94 7.70 2.09 -12.72
N GLY A 95 8.82 2.82 -12.74
CA GLY A 95 9.11 3.88 -13.69
C GLY A 95 8.52 5.26 -13.34
N PHE A 96 7.81 5.38 -12.22
CA PHE A 96 7.15 6.61 -11.74
C PHE A 96 7.42 6.87 -10.25
N MET A 97 8.46 6.25 -9.70
CA MET A 97 8.92 6.54 -8.33
C MET A 97 9.51 7.95 -8.26
N SER A 98 9.43 8.56 -7.08
CA SER A 98 10.11 9.82 -6.80
C SER A 98 11.63 9.65 -6.80
N GLU A 99 12.36 10.62 -7.34
CA GLU A 99 13.83 10.65 -7.26
C GLU A 99 14.32 10.77 -5.81
N TYR A 100 13.55 11.47 -4.96
CA TYR A 100 13.81 11.55 -3.53
C TYR A 100 13.72 10.17 -2.88
N SER A 101 12.86 9.28 -3.37
CA SER A 101 12.78 7.91 -2.85
C SER A 101 14.07 7.14 -3.08
N PHE A 102 14.69 7.23 -4.25
CA PHE A 102 15.98 6.56 -4.51
C PHE A 102 17.10 7.15 -3.65
N VAL A 103 17.10 8.47 -3.41
CA VAL A 103 18.03 9.11 -2.48
C VAL A 103 17.82 8.59 -1.05
N ASN A 104 16.57 8.54 -0.60
CA ASN A 104 16.21 8.03 0.72
C ASN A 104 16.59 6.56 0.87
N MET A 105 16.36 5.72 -0.14
CA MET A 105 16.75 4.31 -0.12
C MET A 105 18.24 4.15 0.15
N ARG A 106 19.09 4.87 -0.60
CA ARG A 106 20.54 4.81 -0.41
C ARG A 106 20.95 5.26 0.99
N LYS A 107 20.44 6.40 1.46
CA LYS A 107 20.78 6.94 2.79
C LYS A 107 20.39 5.99 3.93
N VAL A 108 19.12 5.60 3.93
CA VAL A 108 18.53 4.79 5.01
C VAL A 108 19.14 3.40 5.03
N LEU A 109 19.18 2.70 3.89
CA LEU A 109 19.63 1.30 3.87
C LEU A 109 21.13 1.17 4.18
N ASN A 110 21.96 2.14 3.75
CA ASN A 110 23.37 2.18 4.15
C ASN A 110 23.51 2.39 5.66
N ARG A 111 22.69 3.27 6.27
CA ARG A 111 22.72 3.51 7.72
C ARG A 111 22.28 2.27 8.52
N LEU A 112 21.27 1.56 8.04
CA LEU A 112 20.74 0.35 8.69
C LEU A 112 21.54 -0.93 8.37
N ASN A 113 22.48 -0.85 7.42
CA ASN A 113 23.23 -1.98 6.87
C ASN A 113 22.29 -3.12 6.42
N VAL A 114 21.43 -2.80 5.46
CA VAL A 114 20.45 -3.74 4.88
C VAL A 114 20.66 -3.88 3.37
N ASP A 115 20.71 -5.11 2.88
CA ASP A 115 20.84 -5.41 1.45
C ASP A 115 19.62 -4.91 0.66
N HIS A 116 19.86 -4.45 -0.56
CA HIS A 116 18.83 -3.87 -1.42
C HIS A 116 18.82 -4.50 -2.81
N THR A 117 17.65 -4.94 -3.27
CA THR A 117 17.40 -5.31 -4.65
C THR A 117 16.35 -4.38 -5.26
N ILE A 118 16.63 -3.83 -6.43
CA ILE A 118 15.66 -3.08 -7.23
C ILE A 118 15.28 -3.95 -8.42
N VAL A 119 13.97 -4.19 -8.59
CA VAL A 119 13.43 -4.89 -9.75
C VAL A 119 12.66 -3.91 -10.61
N ARG A 120 13.00 -3.84 -11.89
CA ARG A 120 12.37 -2.94 -12.86
C ARG A 120 11.65 -3.78 -13.93
N PRO A 121 10.29 -3.81 -13.92
CA PRO A 121 9.52 -4.48 -14.96
C PRO A 121 9.68 -3.85 -16.35
N ARG A 122 9.22 -4.55 -17.39
CA ARG A 122 9.18 -4.02 -18.77
C ARG A 122 8.34 -2.74 -18.80
N TYR A 123 8.97 -1.63 -19.18
CA TYR A 123 8.38 -0.30 -19.01
C TYR A 123 7.14 -0.10 -19.90
N ASP A 124 7.18 -0.55 -21.14
CA ASP A 124 6.04 -0.54 -22.08
C ASP A 124 4.78 -1.18 -21.48
N LEU A 125 4.91 -2.34 -20.86
CA LEU A 125 3.79 -3.05 -20.26
C LEU A 125 3.29 -2.35 -18.99
N MET A 126 4.19 -1.80 -18.17
CA MET A 126 3.80 -1.01 -17.00
C MET A 126 2.96 0.20 -17.42
N LYS A 127 3.37 0.92 -18.46
CA LYS A 127 2.59 2.04 -19.01
C LYS A 127 1.18 1.60 -19.41
N GLN A 128 1.06 0.50 -20.16
CA GLN A 128 -0.25 -0.01 -20.60
C GLN A 128 -1.12 -0.44 -19.42
N ILE A 129 -0.55 -1.14 -18.43
CA ILE A 129 -1.27 -1.50 -17.20
C ILE A 129 -1.79 -0.25 -16.50
N PHE A 130 -0.95 0.75 -16.24
CA PHE A 130 -1.39 1.94 -15.49
C PHE A 130 -2.40 2.79 -16.25
N LEU A 131 -2.26 2.94 -17.58
CA LEU A 131 -3.25 3.61 -18.42
C LEU A 131 -4.60 2.92 -18.33
N GLN A 132 -4.65 1.60 -18.59
CA GLN A 132 -5.92 0.86 -18.60
C GLN A 132 -6.53 0.74 -17.21
N SER A 133 -5.72 0.58 -16.15
CA SER A 133 -6.20 0.52 -14.77
C SER A 133 -6.82 1.81 -14.26
N SER A 134 -6.64 2.92 -14.96
CA SER A 134 -7.31 4.19 -14.66
C SER A 134 -8.72 4.29 -15.29
N ALA A 135 -9.05 3.39 -16.21
CA ALA A 135 -10.32 3.39 -16.92
C ALA A 135 -11.47 2.84 -16.07
N LEU A 136 -12.68 3.29 -16.42
CA LEU A 136 -13.93 2.71 -15.94
C LEU A 136 -13.97 1.19 -16.17
N GLU A 137 -14.62 0.48 -15.26
CA GLU A 137 -14.99 -0.95 -15.39
C GLU A 137 -13.83 -1.95 -15.35
N VAL A 138 -12.57 -1.53 -15.16
CA VAL A 138 -11.46 -2.49 -14.98
C VAL A 138 -11.52 -3.17 -13.62
N TYR A 139 -11.82 -2.40 -12.57
CA TYR A 139 -11.99 -2.92 -11.22
C TYR A 139 -13.39 -2.62 -10.69
N PRO A 140 -14.01 -3.55 -9.96
CA PRO A 140 -15.33 -3.35 -9.39
C PRO A 140 -15.30 -2.31 -8.27
N THR A 141 -16.41 -1.58 -8.10
CA THR A 141 -16.54 -0.48 -7.12
C THR A 141 -16.21 -0.88 -5.69
N HIS A 142 -16.48 -2.13 -5.31
CA HIS A 142 -16.18 -2.61 -3.96
C HIS A 142 -14.67 -2.67 -3.66
N LEU A 143 -13.81 -2.67 -4.69
CA LEU A 143 -12.37 -2.51 -4.55
C LEU A 143 -11.95 -1.05 -4.72
N THR A 144 -12.50 -0.34 -5.70
CA THR A 144 -12.08 1.05 -5.97
C THR A 144 -12.54 2.02 -4.90
N GLN A 145 -13.52 1.69 -4.06
CA GLN A 145 -13.88 2.50 -2.89
C GLN A 145 -12.73 2.68 -1.87
N PHE A 146 -11.70 1.83 -1.91
CA PHE A 146 -10.54 1.88 -1.03
C PHE A 146 -9.24 2.36 -1.71
N GLY A 147 -9.30 2.72 -3.00
CA GLY A 147 -8.12 3.17 -3.73
C GLY A 147 -8.32 3.30 -5.23
N SER A 148 -7.39 3.98 -5.90
CA SER A 148 -7.41 4.09 -7.36
C SER A 148 -7.11 2.75 -8.03
N GLY A 149 -7.67 2.50 -9.22
CA GLY A 149 -7.38 1.27 -9.99
C GLY A 149 -5.89 1.13 -10.35
N ILE A 150 -5.21 2.26 -10.56
CA ILE A 150 -3.75 2.30 -10.75
C ILE A 150 -3.03 1.73 -9.52
N CYS A 151 -3.36 2.21 -8.32
CA CYS A 151 -2.74 1.74 -7.09
C CYS A 151 -3.08 0.27 -6.78
N ILE A 152 -4.31 -0.18 -7.08
CA ILE A 152 -4.71 -1.60 -6.96
C ILE A 152 -3.77 -2.49 -7.80
N SER A 153 -3.53 -2.10 -9.06
CA SER A 153 -2.62 -2.82 -9.96
C SER A 153 -1.18 -2.79 -9.43
N CYS A 154 -0.68 -1.60 -9.12
CA CYS A 154 0.70 -1.41 -8.70
C CYS A 154 1.02 -2.16 -7.40
N ILE A 155 0.15 -2.08 -6.39
CA ILE A 155 0.35 -2.79 -5.12
C ILE A 155 0.38 -4.31 -5.35
N ARG A 156 -0.46 -4.82 -6.26
CA ARG A 156 -0.41 -6.24 -6.60
C ARG A 156 0.92 -6.62 -7.27
N ILE A 157 1.40 -5.82 -8.21
CA ILE A 157 2.70 -6.05 -8.88
C ILE A 157 3.82 -6.04 -7.84
N VAL A 158 3.85 -5.04 -6.95
CA VAL A 158 4.84 -4.96 -5.85
C VAL A 158 4.81 -6.23 -5.01
N THR A 159 3.61 -6.67 -4.61
CA THR A 159 3.42 -7.82 -3.73
C THR A 159 3.90 -9.11 -4.39
N ASN A 160 3.53 -9.35 -5.66
CA ASN A 160 3.98 -10.53 -6.39
C ASN A 160 5.48 -10.54 -6.60
N MET A 161 6.06 -9.41 -7.01
CA MET A 161 7.50 -9.35 -7.24
C MET A 161 8.28 -9.59 -5.94
N CYS A 162 7.79 -9.09 -4.81
CA CYS A 162 8.33 -9.42 -3.50
C CYS A 162 8.19 -10.91 -3.17
N LEU A 163 7.02 -11.52 -3.43
CA LEU A 163 6.79 -12.95 -3.21
C LEU A 163 7.67 -13.82 -4.10
N ARG A 164 7.87 -13.47 -5.38
CA ARG A 164 8.78 -14.19 -6.27
C ARG A 164 10.20 -14.16 -5.77
N VAL A 165 10.72 -12.97 -5.44
CA VAL A 165 12.06 -12.84 -4.87
C VAL A 165 12.18 -13.62 -3.55
N ALA A 166 11.13 -13.62 -2.72
CA ALA A 166 11.10 -14.42 -1.51
C ALA A 166 11.13 -15.92 -1.81
N ILE A 167 10.35 -16.41 -2.77
CA ILE A 167 10.33 -17.82 -3.19
C ILE A 167 11.72 -18.23 -3.75
N GLU A 168 12.24 -17.47 -4.71
CA GLU A 168 13.53 -17.72 -5.36
C GLU A 168 14.69 -17.77 -4.36
N LYS A 169 14.69 -16.88 -3.37
CA LYS A 169 15.74 -16.80 -2.34
C LYS A 169 15.44 -17.62 -1.08
N GLY A 170 14.28 -18.29 -1.05
CA GLY A 170 13.79 -19.03 0.10
C GLY A 170 13.65 -18.15 1.35
N ILE A 171 13.12 -16.93 1.25
CA ILE A 171 12.86 -16.03 2.38
C ILE A 171 11.46 -16.33 2.92
N PRO A 172 11.29 -16.61 4.23
CA PRO A 172 10.05 -17.19 4.74
C PRO A 172 8.94 -16.16 5.03
N MET A 173 9.23 -14.85 4.99
CA MET A 173 8.21 -13.82 5.17
C MET A 173 8.48 -12.57 4.31
N VAL A 174 7.39 -11.92 3.90
CA VAL A 174 7.33 -10.64 3.18
C VAL A 174 6.57 -9.64 4.05
N MET A 175 7.24 -8.55 4.40
CA MET A 175 6.74 -7.47 5.26
C MET A 175 6.27 -6.30 4.40
N LEU A 176 5.03 -5.89 4.60
CA LEU A 176 4.36 -4.80 3.90
C LEU A 176 4.09 -3.62 4.84
N GLY A 177 4.33 -2.41 4.33
CA GLY A 177 4.17 -1.15 5.06
C GLY A 177 2.86 -0.42 4.78
N ASN A 178 1.75 -1.13 4.59
CA ASN A 178 0.45 -0.52 4.35
C ASN A 178 -0.06 0.16 5.63
N SER A 179 -0.53 1.41 5.52
CA SER A 179 -1.11 2.14 6.65
C SER A 179 -2.37 1.40 7.15
N PRO A 180 -2.78 1.57 8.42
CA PRO A 180 -3.98 0.92 8.94
C PRO A 180 -5.25 1.23 8.14
N GLY A 181 -5.33 2.40 7.50
CA GLY A 181 -6.51 2.78 6.73
C GLY A 181 -6.54 2.25 5.29
N GLN A 182 -5.47 1.60 4.84
CA GLN A 182 -5.38 0.90 3.54
C GLN A 182 -5.79 -0.58 3.62
N LEU A 183 -6.08 -1.08 4.82
CA LEU A 183 -6.44 -2.48 5.06
C LEU A 183 -7.94 -2.60 5.33
N ILE A 184 -8.57 -3.64 4.79
CA ILE A 184 -9.93 -4.00 5.17
C ILE A 184 -9.81 -4.77 6.49
N GLN A 185 -10.70 -4.48 7.44
CA GLN A 185 -10.54 -4.84 8.86
C GLN A 185 -10.78 -6.34 9.13
N SER A 186 -9.97 -7.24 8.56
CA SER A 186 -10.05 -8.69 8.76
C SER A 186 -8.70 -9.30 9.20
N GLU A 187 -8.74 -10.33 10.06
CA GLU A 187 -7.53 -11.09 10.48
C GLU A 187 -6.73 -11.63 9.29
N ASN A 188 -7.46 -12.00 8.23
CA ASN A 188 -6.92 -12.65 7.02
C ASN A 188 -6.19 -11.68 6.08
N GLU A 189 -6.16 -10.39 6.39
CA GLU A 189 -5.39 -9.39 5.65
C GLU A 189 -4.14 -8.95 6.40
N ILE A 190 -4.03 -9.24 7.70
CA ILE A 190 -2.89 -8.80 8.50
C ILE A 190 -1.73 -9.79 8.39
N ILE A 191 -1.99 -11.09 8.59
CA ILE A 191 -1.00 -12.17 8.46
C ILE A 191 -1.62 -13.31 7.66
N PHE A 192 -1.15 -13.51 6.43
CA PHE A 192 -1.70 -14.49 5.51
C PHE A 192 -0.64 -15.13 4.62
N GLN A 193 -1.05 -16.12 3.83
CA GLN A 193 -0.23 -16.72 2.77
C GLN A 193 -1.00 -16.54 1.46
N ASP A 194 -0.37 -15.86 0.49
CA ASP A 194 -1.03 -15.46 -0.75
C ASP A 194 -1.57 -16.67 -1.52
N ASN A 195 -0.87 -17.81 -1.50
CA ASN A 195 -1.31 -19.02 -2.19
C ASN A 195 -2.56 -19.71 -1.63
N LYS A 196 -3.15 -19.24 -0.52
CA LYS A 196 -4.43 -19.76 0.00
C LYS A 196 -5.65 -19.26 -0.76
N ILE A 197 -5.54 -18.12 -1.44
CA ILE A 197 -6.60 -17.66 -2.33
C ILE A 197 -6.60 -18.57 -3.57
N PRO A 198 -7.73 -18.97 -4.17
CA PRO A 198 -7.69 -19.79 -5.37
C PRO A 198 -7.05 -19.08 -6.57
N TYR A 199 -6.17 -19.76 -7.30
CA TYR A 199 -5.49 -19.21 -8.49
C TYR A 199 -6.49 -18.66 -9.53
N GLU A 200 -7.53 -19.42 -9.85
CA GLU A 200 -8.54 -19.02 -10.85
C GLU A 200 -9.36 -17.81 -10.39
N LEU A 201 -9.61 -17.67 -9.08
CA LEU A 201 -10.28 -16.49 -8.54
C LEU A 201 -9.43 -15.23 -8.76
N ARG A 202 -8.11 -15.31 -8.52
CA ARG A 202 -7.18 -14.21 -8.83
C ARG A 202 -7.12 -13.91 -10.32
N LYS A 203 -7.08 -14.95 -11.15
CA LYS A 203 -7.06 -14.78 -12.61
C LYS A 203 -8.30 -14.04 -13.10
N HIS A 204 -9.46 -14.37 -12.57
CA HIS A 204 -10.72 -13.72 -12.89
C HIS A 204 -10.74 -12.24 -12.51
N LEU A 205 -10.17 -11.88 -11.35
CA LEU A 205 -10.08 -10.49 -10.90
C LEU A 205 -9.32 -9.58 -11.89
N PHE A 206 -8.25 -10.09 -12.51
CA PHE A 206 -7.44 -9.32 -13.46
C PHE A 206 -7.83 -9.56 -14.94
N LYS A 207 -8.85 -10.37 -15.19
CA LYS A 207 -9.34 -10.66 -16.56
C LYS A 207 -9.73 -9.39 -17.33
N PRO A 208 -10.47 -8.42 -16.75
CA PRO A 208 -10.83 -7.20 -17.50
C PRO A 208 -9.61 -6.39 -17.95
N LEU A 209 -8.53 -6.39 -17.15
CA LEU A 209 -7.28 -5.72 -17.52
C LEU A 209 -6.52 -6.51 -18.60
N ALA A 210 -6.46 -7.84 -18.47
CA ALA A 210 -5.85 -8.71 -19.47
C ALA A 210 -6.56 -8.64 -20.83
N GLU A 211 -7.89 -8.54 -20.87
CA GLU A 211 -8.66 -8.35 -22.10
C GLU A 211 -8.35 -7.04 -22.83
N ARG A 212 -7.86 -6.02 -22.10
CA ARG A 212 -7.50 -4.70 -22.65
C ARG A 212 -6.03 -4.59 -23.05
N VAL A 213 -5.13 -5.22 -22.30
CA VAL A 213 -3.67 -5.06 -22.45
C VAL A 213 -3.00 -6.27 -23.09
N GLY A 214 -3.56 -7.47 -22.89
CA GLY A 214 -2.99 -8.76 -23.25
C GLY A 214 -2.61 -9.61 -22.03
N ASP A 215 -2.48 -10.93 -22.24
CA ASP A 215 -2.22 -11.90 -21.16
C ASP A 215 -0.87 -11.70 -20.45
N ASP A 216 0.08 -10.97 -21.05
CA ASP A 216 1.36 -10.60 -20.46
C ASP A 216 1.21 -9.91 -19.09
N VAL A 217 0.07 -9.27 -18.82
CA VAL A 217 -0.17 -8.63 -17.51
C VAL A 217 -0.15 -9.63 -16.36
N TYR A 218 -0.54 -10.89 -16.61
CA TYR A 218 -0.52 -11.94 -15.60
C TYR A 218 0.90 -12.25 -15.11
N THR A 219 1.92 -12.02 -15.95
CA THR A 219 3.32 -12.13 -15.55
C THR A 219 3.63 -11.23 -14.36
N TYR A 220 2.97 -10.08 -14.17
CA TYR A 220 3.25 -9.19 -13.04
C TYR A 220 2.14 -9.19 -11.97
N LEU A 221 0.90 -9.48 -12.38
CA LEU A 221 -0.28 -9.46 -11.50
C LEU A 221 -0.53 -10.79 -10.78
N MET A 222 0.12 -11.88 -11.19
CA MET A 222 0.01 -13.18 -10.57
C MET A 222 1.36 -13.86 -10.39
N LEU A 223 1.43 -14.75 -9.40
CA LEU A 223 2.45 -15.80 -9.38
C LEU A 223 2.05 -16.88 -10.39
N ASP A 224 3.02 -17.56 -10.99
CA ASP A 224 2.74 -18.70 -11.85
C ASP A 224 2.28 -19.93 -11.04
N LYS A 225 1.89 -21.00 -11.73
CA LYS A 225 1.35 -22.20 -11.09
C LYS A 225 2.35 -22.97 -10.24
N ASP A 226 3.64 -22.87 -10.51
CA ASP A 226 4.68 -23.57 -9.76
C ASP A 226 5.14 -22.74 -8.56
N GLU A 227 5.27 -21.42 -8.74
CA GLU A 227 5.41 -20.45 -7.64
C GLU A 227 4.27 -20.60 -6.62
N TYR A 228 3.03 -20.80 -7.08
CA TYR A 228 1.85 -21.00 -6.23
C TYR A 228 1.94 -22.25 -5.33
N LYS A 229 2.62 -23.30 -5.82
CA LYS A 229 2.77 -24.58 -5.12
C LYS A 229 3.92 -24.60 -4.11
N THR A 230 4.67 -23.49 -3.99
CA THR A 230 5.82 -23.39 -3.08
C THR A 230 5.42 -23.81 -1.66
N ASN A 231 6.22 -24.68 -1.04
CA ASN A 231 6.01 -25.16 0.32
C ASN A 231 7.34 -25.25 1.09
N PRO A 232 7.48 -24.61 2.27
CA PRO A 232 6.51 -23.70 2.88
C PRO A 232 6.36 -22.41 2.05
N PHE A 233 5.12 -21.93 1.92
CA PHE A 233 4.84 -20.67 1.24
C PHE A 233 5.15 -19.48 2.17
N PRO A 234 5.80 -18.40 1.68
CA PRO A 234 6.14 -17.26 2.53
C PRO A 234 4.91 -16.59 3.15
N TYR A 235 5.02 -16.19 4.42
CA TYR A 235 4.01 -15.33 5.04
C TYR A 235 4.03 -13.94 4.40
N THR A 236 2.86 -13.35 4.18
CA THR A 236 2.69 -11.94 3.85
C THR A 236 2.10 -11.23 5.06
N ILE A 237 2.78 -10.19 5.53
CA ILE A 237 2.48 -9.54 6.81
C ILE A 237 2.35 -8.04 6.61
N ASN A 238 1.15 -7.51 6.87
CA ASN A 238 0.91 -6.09 7.06
C ASN A 238 1.20 -5.73 8.50
N ALA A 239 2.34 -5.10 8.76
CA ALA A 239 2.90 -5.02 10.11
C ALA A 239 2.26 -3.91 10.97
N PHE A 240 1.81 -2.81 10.37
CA PHE A 240 1.34 -1.62 11.09
C PHE A 240 0.16 -1.82 12.03
N PRO A 241 -0.85 -2.66 11.72
CA PRO A 241 -1.87 -3.04 12.68
C PRO A 241 -1.33 -3.70 13.97
N ILE A 242 -0.11 -4.22 13.94
CA ILE A 242 0.53 -4.95 15.06
C ILE A 242 1.56 -4.05 15.77
N ILE A 243 2.44 -3.39 15.00
CA ILE A 243 3.54 -2.60 15.57
C ILE A 243 3.11 -1.18 15.99
N GLY A 244 1.91 -0.74 15.59
CA GLY A 244 1.39 0.60 15.85
C GLY A 244 1.70 1.59 14.72
N TYR A 245 0.87 2.63 14.60
CA TYR A 245 0.98 3.67 13.57
C TYR A 245 0.70 5.04 14.18
N GLN A 246 1.74 5.86 14.34
CA GLN A 246 1.66 7.24 14.81
C GLN A 246 2.52 8.13 13.91
N GLU A 247 1.91 9.04 13.15
CA GLU A 247 2.63 9.79 12.11
C GLU A 247 3.78 10.64 12.66
N ASP A 248 3.60 11.28 13.82
CA ASP A 248 4.63 12.11 14.44
C ASP A 248 5.87 11.31 14.86
N GLU A 249 5.66 10.13 15.44
CA GLU A 249 6.73 9.20 15.77
C GLU A 249 7.45 8.73 14.50
N ILE A 250 6.68 8.32 13.49
CA ILE A 250 7.21 7.88 12.19
C ILE A 250 8.12 8.95 11.62
N TYR A 251 7.67 10.20 11.52
CA TYR A 251 8.47 11.29 10.96
C TYR A 251 9.70 11.61 11.79
N ARG A 252 9.61 11.58 13.13
CA ARG A 252 10.75 11.79 14.01
C ARG A 252 11.83 10.73 13.75
N THR A 253 11.45 9.45 13.79
CA THR A 253 12.37 8.32 13.61
C THR A 253 13.06 8.34 12.25
N ILE A 254 12.31 8.52 11.16
CA ILE A 254 12.93 8.45 9.81
C ILE A 254 13.85 9.65 9.53
N ARG A 255 13.59 10.83 10.11
CA ARG A 255 14.47 12.00 9.98
C ARG A 255 15.85 11.75 10.59
N GLU A 256 15.92 11.02 11.70
CA GLU A 256 17.20 10.62 12.33
C GLU A 256 18.02 9.68 11.42
N LEU A 257 17.37 9.01 10.46
CA LEU A 257 18.02 8.20 9.43
C LEU A 257 18.48 9.00 8.21
N GLY A 258 18.24 10.32 8.20
CA GLY A 258 18.52 11.20 7.06
C GLY A 258 17.48 11.16 5.95
N TRP A 259 16.28 10.62 6.23
CA TRP A 259 15.16 10.62 5.31
C TRP A 259 14.64 12.04 5.08
N THR A 260 14.39 12.38 3.82
CA THR A 260 13.87 13.68 3.40
C THR A 260 12.50 13.52 2.73
N LYS A 261 11.55 14.39 3.09
CA LYS A 261 10.21 14.36 2.50
C LYS A 261 10.28 14.72 1.02
N PRO A 262 9.74 13.88 0.11
CA PRO A 262 9.71 14.21 -1.30
C PRO A 262 8.82 15.41 -1.61
N GLU A 263 9.25 16.22 -2.56
CA GLU A 263 8.53 17.41 -3.01
C GLU A 263 7.81 17.18 -4.36
N ASP A 264 8.17 16.12 -5.08
CA ASP A 264 7.67 15.76 -6.41
C ASP A 264 6.47 14.78 -6.38
N VAL A 265 5.81 14.63 -5.23
CA VAL A 265 4.65 13.74 -5.02
C VAL A 265 3.44 14.51 -4.47
N ASP A 266 2.23 13.96 -4.65
CA ASP A 266 1.01 14.53 -4.09
C ASP A 266 0.95 14.45 -2.56
N PRO A 267 -0.01 15.14 -1.90
CA PRO A 267 -0.10 15.18 -0.44
C PRO A 267 -0.33 13.83 0.26
N ASN A 268 -0.80 12.81 -0.48
CA ASN A 268 -1.15 11.49 0.06
C ASN A 268 -0.08 10.42 -0.24
N SER A 269 0.99 10.78 -0.95
CA SER A 269 2.13 9.90 -1.21
C SER A 269 3.42 10.45 -0.60
N THR A 270 4.37 9.57 -0.32
CA THR A 270 5.74 9.92 0.08
C THR A 270 6.78 9.17 -0.75
N ASN A 271 6.37 8.64 -1.91
CA ASN A 271 7.24 7.79 -2.73
C ASN A 271 6.92 7.70 -4.22
N CYS A 272 5.67 7.97 -4.62
CA CYS A 272 5.18 7.61 -5.94
C CYS A 272 4.51 8.80 -6.62
N ARG A 273 5.01 9.18 -7.79
CA ARG A 273 4.43 10.26 -8.62
C ARG A 273 3.14 9.79 -9.29
N LEU A 274 3.06 8.51 -9.63
CA LEU A 274 1.89 7.91 -10.30
C LEU A 274 0.60 8.03 -9.48
N ASN A 275 0.70 8.15 -8.16
CA ASN A 275 -0.46 8.30 -7.29
C ASN A 275 -1.28 9.56 -7.62
N SER A 276 -0.62 10.63 -8.07
CA SER A 276 -1.27 11.88 -8.47
C SER A 276 -2.24 11.66 -9.63
N LEU A 277 -1.82 10.93 -10.66
CA LEU A 277 -2.70 10.54 -11.77
C LEU A 277 -3.84 9.63 -11.29
N GLY A 278 -3.52 8.69 -10.39
CA GLY A 278 -4.52 7.82 -9.76
C GLY A 278 -5.61 8.63 -9.04
N ILE A 279 -5.25 9.68 -8.30
CA ILE A 279 -6.19 10.58 -7.63
C ILE A 279 -7.08 11.30 -8.65
N VAL A 280 -6.50 11.91 -9.69
CA VAL A 280 -7.25 12.70 -10.68
C VAL A 280 -8.24 11.82 -11.44
N LYS A 281 -7.77 10.69 -12.00
CA LYS A 281 -8.64 9.77 -12.76
C LYS A 281 -9.72 9.16 -11.86
N HIS A 282 -9.39 8.80 -10.63
CA HIS A 282 -10.36 8.27 -9.68
C HIS A 282 -11.46 9.29 -9.35
N LYS A 283 -11.12 10.57 -9.11
CA LYS A 283 -12.11 11.64 -8.87
C LYS A 283 -13.01 11.87 -10.09
N GLN A 284 -12.47 11.83 -11.30
CA GLN A 284 -13.25 11.97 -12.54
C GLN A 284 -14.28 10.85 -12.70
N VAL A 285 -13.88 9.61 -12.37
CA VAL A 285 -14.70 8.42 -12.54
C VAL A 285 -15.72 8.24 -11.40
N HIS A 286 -15.28 8.35 -10.16
CA HIS A 286 -16.06 7.95 -8.99
C HIS A 286 -16.64 9.14 -8.20
N ARG A 287 -16.23 10.38 -8.49
CA ARG A 287 -16.70 11.61 -7.83
C ARG A 287 -16.41 11.70 -6.33
N PHE A 288 -15.46 10.91 -5.82
CA PHE A 288 -14.86 11.04 -4.50
C PHE A 288 -13.34 10.86 -4.61
N HIS A 289 -12.59 11.20 -3.57
CA HIS A 289 -11.14 11.05 -3.51
C HIS A 289 -10.78 9.63 -3.04
N PRO A 290 -9.80 8.93 -3.66
CA PRO A 290 -9.52 7.52 -3.30
C PRO A 290 -9.09 7.31 -1.85
N TYR A 291 -8.58 8.36 -1.20
CA TYR A 291 -8.20 8.36 0.22
C TYR A 291 -9.31 8.79 1.19
N ASP A 292 -10.53 9.09 0.72
CA ASP A 292 -11.61 9.56 1.60
C ASP A 292 -11.93 8.54 2.70
N PHE A 293 -11.88 7.24 2.40
CA PHE A 293 -12.08 6.19 3.39
C PHE A 293 -10.95 6.13 4.41
N GLU A 294 -9.70 6.06 3.93
CA GLU A 294 -8.49 6.01 4.76
C GLU A 294 -8.42 7.23 5.69
N MET A 295 -8.51 8.44 5.14
CA MET A 295 -8.44 9.68 5.93
C MET A 295 -9.55 9.75 6.97
N SER A 296 -10.77 9.33 6.61
CA SER A 296 -11.87 9.28 7.56
C SER A 296 -11.64 8.27 8.68
N LEU A 297 -10.98 7.15 8.39
CA LEU A 297 -10.62 6.14 9.40
C LEU A 297 -9.53 6.65 10.34
N LEU A 298 -8.50 7.31 9.81
CA LEU A 298 -7.42 7.89 10.61
C LEU A 298 -7.96 8.98 11.56
N VAL A 299 -8.89 9.83 11.10
CA VAL A 299 -9.58 10.82 11.96
C VAL A 299 -10.38 10.13 13.05
N ARG A 300 -11.16 9.10 12.71
CA ARG A 300 -11.95 8.31 13.67
C ARG A 300 -11.09 7.59 14.73
N GLN A 301 -9.83 7.29 14.41
CA GLN A 301 -8.87 6.68 15.32
C GLN A 301 -8.06 7.71 16.12
N GLY A 302 -8.27 9.02 15.88
CA GLY A 302 -7.52 10.09 16.53
C GLY A 302 -6.06 10.20 16.09
N ILE A 303 -5.68 9.58 14.96
CA ILE A 303 -4.30 9.59 14.45
C ILE A 303 -3.98 10.93 13.77
N ILE A 304 -4.96 11.51 13.07
CA ILE A 304 -4.85 12.84 12.45
C ILE A 304 -6.09 13.67 12.77
N THR A 305 -5.96 14.99 12.68
CA THR A 305 -7.10 15.90 12.82
C THR A 305 -7.97 15.90 11.57
N ARG A 306 -9.24 16.28 11.72
CA ARG A 306 -10.15 16.47 10.58
C ARG A 306 -9.63 17.52 9.60
N GLU A 307 -9.02 18.59 10.10
CA GLU A 307 -8.44 19.67 9.28
C GLU A 307 -7.30 19.15 8.41
N GLU A 308 -6.38 18.38 8.98
CA GLU A 308 -5.28 17.76 8.23
C GLU A 308 -5.80 16.79 7.16
N ALA A 309 -6.81 15.97 7.52
CA ALA A 309 -7.46 15.07 6.58
C ALA A 309 -8.10 15.83 5.40
N LEU A 310 -8.79 16.95 5.65
CA LEU A 310 -9.38 17.79 4.60
C LEU A 310 -8.31 18.37 3.68
N LYS A 311 -7.23 18.92 4.24
CA LYS A 311 -6.13 19.47 3.45
C LYS A 311 -5.56 18.45 2.45
N ARG A 312 -5.45 17.18 2.85
CA ARG A 312 -4.95 16.10 1.99
C ARG A 312 -5.90 15.69 0.87
N VAL A 313 -7.21 15.63 1.12
CA VAL A 313 -8.20 15.17 0.13
C VAL A 313 -8.73 16.29 -0.76
N GLU A 314 -8.71 17.53 -0.27
CA GLU A 314 -9.09 18.72 -1.05
C GLU A 314 -7.94 19.21 -1.91
N ASP A 315 -6.70 19.04 -1.45
CA ASP A 315 -5.47 19.43 -2.16
C ASP A 315 -5.56 20.89 -2.67
N PRO A 316 -5.64 21.88 -1.76
CA PRO A 316 -5.93 23.27 -2.12
C PRO A 316 -4.85 23.92 -3.00
N GLU A 317 -3.64 23.35 -3.03
CA GLU A 317 -2.52 23.79 -3.88
C GLU A 317 -2.50 23.08 -5.25
N GLU A 318 -3.52 22.28 -5.53
CA GLU A 318 -3.72 21.48 -6.76
C GLU A 318 -2.45 20.73 -7.18
N LYS A 319 -1.73 20.21 -6.19
CA LYS A 319 -0.43 19.55 -6.40
C LYS A 319 -0.63 18.24 -7.15
N ALA A 320 -1.65 17.47 -6.79
CA ALA A 320 -2.01 16.23 -7.47
C ALA A 320 -2.40 16.48 -8.94
N LEU A 321 -3.09 17.59 -9.24
CA LEU A 321 -3.48 17.93 -10.62
C LEU A 321 -2.24 18.22 -11.48
N ARG A 322 -1.37 19.13 -11.03
CA ARG A 322 -0.14 19.49 -11.76
C ARG A 322 0.79 18.29 -11.98
N LEU A 323 0.94 17.44 -10.96
CA LEU A 323 1.77 16.24 -11.08
C LEU A 323 1.13 15.16 -11.96
N ALA A 324 -0.20 15.04 -11.96
CA ALA A 324 -0.91 14.11 -12.81
C ALA A 324 -0.69 14.40 -14.29
N GLU A 325 -0.71 15.67 -14.70
CA GLU A 325 -0.46 16.09 -16.09
C GLU A 325 0.93 15.63 -16.55
N GLN A 326 1.98 15.87 -15.75
CA GLN A 326 3.34 15.43 -16.07
C GLN A 326 3.46 13.90 -16.18
N VAL A 327 2.78 13.17 -15.28
CA VAL A 327 2.78 11.71 -15.29
C VAL A 327 2.01 11.17 -16.50
N GLU A 328 0.91 11.82 -16.88
CA GLU A 328 0.11 11.46 -18.05
C GLU A 328 0.90 11.69 -19.34
N GLU A 329 1.60 12.82 -19.47
CA GLU A 329 2.51 13.07 -20.59
C GLU A 329 3.59 11.98 -20.70
N GLN A 330 4.24 11.61 -19.59
CA GLN A 330 5.22 10.54 -19.55
C GLN A 330 4.61 9.16 -19.91
N LEU A 331 3.35 8.92 -19.55
CA LEU A 331 2.63 7.70 -19.93
C LEU A 331 2.24 7.68 -21.42
N LEU A 332 2.11 8.83 -22.08
CA LEU A 332 1.71 8.90 -23.48
C LEU A 332 2.89 9.03 -24.46
N SER A 333 4.06 9.50 -24.00
CA SER A 333 5.30 9.60 -24.79
C SER A 333 5.98 8.26 -25.04
#